data_AF-A0A848P6I9-F1
#
_entry.id   AF-A0A848P6I9-F1
#
_cell.length_a   1.000
_cell.length_b   1.000
_cell.length_c   1.000
_cell.angle_alpha   90.00
_cell.angle_beta   90.00
_cell.angle_gamma   90.00
#
_symmetry.space_group_name_H-M   'P 1'
#
loop_
_entity.id
_entity.type
_entity.pdbx_description
1 polymer ?
#
loop_
_entity_poly.entity_id
_entity_poly.type
_entity_poly.pdbx_seq_one_letter_code
_entity_poly.pdbx_strand_id
1 'polypeptide(L)'
;MQFAHSGHRPASYPSPPKLYEAGALALRRFLQQTQKSVYRSREFHPPLLREQIDYNVSLLPLDYRAGFMDALGAYVLLTLEGCQLDPRDWDVLAAVKRQ
;
A
#
# COMPACT_ATOMS: atom_id res chain seq x y z
N MET A 1 24.83 -26.29 -31.83
CA MET A 1 24.51 -24.94 -31.30
C MET A 1 23.42 -25.11 -30.26
N GLN A 2 23.77 -25.10 -28.98
CA GLN A 2 22.82 -25.32 -27.88
C GLN A 2 22.35 -23.97 -27.31
N PHE A 3 21.03 -23.85 -27.16
CA PHE A 3 20.36 -22.75 -26.48
C PHE A 3 20.67 -22.80 -24.98
N ALA A 4 21.13 -21.68 -24.42
CA ALA A 4 21.18 -21.48 -22.97
C ALA A 4 20.46 -20.18 -22.64
N HIS A 5 19.17 -20.28 -22.32
CA HIS A 5 18.47 -19.27 -21.53
C HIS A 5 18.97 -19.38 -20.09
N SER A 6 19.95 -18.56 -19.71
CA SER A 6 20.36 -18.40 -18.32
C SER A 6 19.61 -17.21 -17.75
N GLY A 7 18.71 -17.52 -16.81
CA GLY A 7 17.90 -16.56 -16.11
C GLY A 7 18.76 -15.62 -15.26
N HIS A 8 18.45 -14.33 -15.35
CA HIS A 8 18.73 -13.39 -14.29
C HIS A 8 17.39 -12.90 -13.75
N ARG A 9 16.90 -13.60 -12.72
CA ARG A 9 15.99 -13.00 -11.75
C ARG A 9 16.82 -11.90 -11.08
N PRO A 10 16.47 -10.60 -11.16
CA PRO A 10 17.21 -9.60 -10.42
C PRO A 10 17.12 -9.98 -8.95
N ALA A 11 18.28 -10.05 -8.30
CA ALA A 11 18.36 -10.28 -6.87
C ALA A 11 17.37 -9.34 -6.18
N SER A 12 16.48 -9.89 -5.35
CA SER A 12 15.68 -9.14 -4.40
C SER A 12 16.64 -8.48 -3.42
N TYR A 13 17.25 -7.37 -3.84
CA TYR A 13 17.89 -6.47 -2.89
C TYR A 13 16.77 -6.01 -1.96
N PRO A 14 16.88 -6.21 -0.64
CA PRO A 14 15.98 -5.57 0.28
C PRO A 14 16.19 -4.07 0.06
N SER A 15 15.18 -3.48 -0.55
CA SER A 15 15.21 -2.09 -0.90
C SER A 15 15.31 -1.25 0.37
N PRO A 16 15.80 0.00 0.29
CA PRO A 16 15.96 0.83 1.46
C PRO A 16 14.63 0.84 2.24
N PRO A 17 14.62 0.44 3.52
CA PRO A 17 13.40 0.32 4.32
C PRO A 17 12.52 1.58 4.23
N LYS A 18 13.17 2.73 4.02
CA LYS A 18 12.57 4.04 3.84
C LYS A 18 11.54 4.13 2.71
N LEU A 19 11.74 3.50 1.54
CA LEU A 19 10.79 3.61 0.43
C LEU A 19 9.55 2.76 0.65
N TYR A 20 9.75 1.53 1.12
CA TYR A 20 8.66 0.63 1.50
C TYR A 20 7.80 1.23 2.63
N GLU A 21 8.42 1.69 3.71
CA GLU A 21 7.73 2.35 4.83
C GLU A 21 7.03 3.64 4.37
N ALA A 22 7.62 4.40 3.44
CA ALA A 22 6.97 5.58 2.87
C ALA A 22 5.70 5.23 2.09
N GLY A 23 5.69 4.14 1.33
CA GLY A 23 4.51 3.62 0.63
C GLY A 23 3.41 3.21 1.60
N ALA A 24 3.74 2.46 2.65
CA ALA A 24 2.80 2.03 3.68
C ALA A 24 2.17 3.24 4.41
N LEU A 25 3.00 4.22 4.79
CA LEU A 25 2.53 5.46 5.40
C LEU A 25 1.67 6.31 4.44
N ALA A 26 1.94 6.26 3.14
CA ALA A 26 1.14 6.97 2.15
C ALA A 26 -0.27 6.41 2.03
N LEU A 27 -0.46 5.09 2.12
CA LEU A 27 -1.80 4.52 2.21
C LEU A 27 -2.53 5.03 3.44
N ARG A 28 -1.90 5.00 4.62
CA ARG A 28 -2.54 5.50 5.86
C ARG A 28 -3.02 6.95 5.68
N ARG A 29 -2.20 7.81 5.06
CA ARG A 29 -2.59 9.20 4.75
C ARG A 29 -3.75 9.27 3.77
N PHE A 30 -3.75 8.44 2.72
CA PHE A 30 -4.86 8.32 1.79
C PHE A 30 -6.17 7.96 2.52
N LEU A 31 -6.15 6.93 3.37
CA LEU A 31 -7.32 6.51 4.16
C LEU A 31 -7.83 7.63 5.08
N GLN A 32 -6.93 8.36 5.75
CA GLN A 32 -7.29 9.52 6.58
C GLN A 32 -7.98 10.62 5.76
N GLN A 33 -7.47 10.91 4.57
CA GLN A 33 -8.06 11.90 3.66
C GLN A 33 -9.43 11.44 3.16
N THR A 34 -9.56 10.18 2.75
CA THR A 34 -10.84 9.58 2.33
C THR A 34 -11.86 9.65 3.46
N GLN A 35 -11.50 9.23 4.68
CA GLN A 35 -12.42 9.28 5.83
C GLN A 35 -12.85 10.71 6.16
N LYS A 36 -11.93 11.68 6.10
CA LYS A 36 -12.23 13.11 6.29
C LYS A 36 -13.15 13.65 5.20
N SER A 37 -12.95 13.21 3.95
CA SER A 37 -13.82 13.56 2.83
C SER A 37 -15.23 13.00 3.05
N VAL A 38 -15.37 11.70 3.29
CA VAL A 38 -16.66 11.05 3.57
C VAL A 38 -17.37 11.69 4.76
N TYR A 39 -16.66 12.00 5.85
CA TYR A 39 -17.28 12.66 7.00
C TYR A 39 -17.84 14.05 6.66
N ARG A 40 -17.15 14.81 5.79
CA ARG A 40 -17.53 16.18 5.42
C ARG A 40 -18.58 16.24 4.32
N SER A 41 -18.45 15.44 3.26
CA SER A 41 -19.32 15.46 2.09
C SER A 41 -20.42 14.41 2.13
N ARG A 42 -20.34 13.41 3.04
CA ARG A 42 -21.17 12.19 3.06
C ARG A 42 -21.09 11.35 1.78
N GLU A 43 -20.07 11.57 0.96
CA GLU A 43 -19.89 10.85 -0.30
C GLU A 43 -18.63 10.02 -0.28
N PHE A 44 -18.80 8.70 -0.45
CA PHE A 44 -17.70 7.79 -0.73
C PHE A 44 -17.49 7.70 -2.24
N HIS A 45 -16.25 7.91 -2.68
CA HIS A 45 -15.87 7.91 -4.08
C HIS A 45 -14.92 6.74 -4.37
N PRO A 46 -15.45 5.52 -4.60
CA PRO A 46 -14.63 4.36 -4.95
C PRO A 46 -13.63 4.59 -6.09
N PRO A 47 -13.93 5.38 -7.15
CA PRO A 47 -12.98 5.62 -8.23
C PRO A 47 -11.66 6.27 -7.78
N LEU A 48 -11.64 7.03 -6.69
CA LEU A 48 -10.42 7.69 -6.21
C LEU A 48 -9.34 6.69 -5.76
N LEU A 49 -9.74 5.54 -5.20
CA LEU A 49 -8.76 4.51 -4.84
C LEU A 49 -8.14 3.89 -6.10
N ARG A 50 -8.97 3.64 -7.12
CA ARG A 50 -8.49 3.13 -8.41
C ARG A 50 -7.54 4.13 -9.06
N GLU A 51 -7.93 5.40 -9.12
CA GLU A 51 -7.08 6.48 -9.64
C GLU A 51 -5.74 6.56 -8.89
N GLN A 52 -5.78 6.48 -7.55
CA GLN A 52 -4.57 6.50 -6.73
C GLN A 52 -3.63 5.35 -7.07
N ILE A 53 -4.16 4.14 -7.27
CA ILE A 53 -3.36 2.96 -7.61
C ILE A 53 -2.80 3.09 -9.04
N ASP A 54 -3.68 3.39 -10.00
CA ASP A 54 -3.37 3.33 -11.43
C ASP A 54 -2.51 4.49 -11.92
N TYR A 55 -2.58 5.67 -11.29
CA TYR A 55 -1.86 6.86 -11.76
C TYR A 55 -0.84 7.40 -10.75
N ASN A 56 -1.14 7.43 -9.46
CA ASN A 56 -0.24 8.06 -8.48
C ASN A 56 0.79 7.08 -7.95
N VAL A 57 0.37 5.85 -7.62
CA VAL A 57 1.25 4.83 -7.05
C VAL A 57 2.01 4.10 -8.16
N SER A 58 1.37 3.79 -9.28
CA SER A 58 1.98 3.04 -10.40
C SER A 58 3.28 3.65 -10.94
N LEU A 59 3.41 4.99 -10.88
CA LEU A 59 4.57 5.77 -11.35
C LEU A 59 5.74 5.78 -10.37
N LEU A 60 5.57 5.28 -9.15
CA LEU A 60 6.56 5.31 -8.09
C LEU A 60 7.46 4.06 -8.11
N PRO A 61 8.63 4.09 -7.44
CA PRO A 61 9.52 2.93 -7.34
C PRO A 61 8.80 1.67 -6.82
N LEU A 62 9.24 0.50 -7.28
CA LEU A 62 8.60 -0.78 -6.96
C LEU A 62 8.37 -0.99 -5.47
N ASP A 63 9.31 -0.58 -4.62
CA ASP A 63 9.23 -0.81 -3.17
C ASP A 63 8.23 0.09 -2.48
N TYR A 64 8.13 1.33 -2.96
CA TYR A 64 7.06 2.23 -2.52
C TYR A 64 5.70 1.63 -2.87
N ARG A 65 5.56 1.10 -4.09
CA ARG A 65 4.33 0.43 -4.52
C ARG A 65 4.01 -0.79 -3.67
N ALA A 66 5.02 -1.62 -3.38
CA ALA A 66 4.88 -2.78 -2.51
C ALA A 66 4.38 -2.38 -1.11
N GLY A 67 5.03 -1.41 -0.46
CA GLY A 67 4.60 -0.95 0.86
C GLY A 67 3.19 -0.37 0.87
N PHE A 68 2.79 0.36 -0.18
CA PHE A 68 1.42 0.86 -0.32
C PHE A 68 0.40 -0.28 -0.45
N MET A 69 0.69 -1.28 -1.30
CA MET A 69 -0.20 -2.41 -1.55
C MET A 69 -0.29 -3.38 -0.38
N ASP A 70 0.82 -3.65 0.31
CA ASP A 70 0.84 -4.51 1.50
C ASP A 70 0.04 -3.88 2.63
N ALA A 71 0.20 -2.56 2.84
CA ALA A 71 -0.63 -1.85 3.79
C ALA A 71 -2.12 -1.93 3.41
N LEU A 72 -2.46 -1.93 2.11
CA LEU A 72 -3.86 -2.00 1.67
C LEU A 72 -4.43 -3.38 1.95
N GLY A 73 -3.66 -4.42 1.64
CA GLY A 73 -3.97 -5.80 1.99
C GLY A 73 -4.16 -5.97 3.51
N ALA A 74 -3.23 -5.48 4.31
CA ALA A 74 -3.31 -5.53 5.77
C ALA A 74 -4.56 -4.83 6.31
N TYR A 75 -4.88 -3.63 5.82
CA TYR A 75 -6.09 -2.91 6.20
C TYR A 75 -7.35 -3.74 5.90
N VAL A 76 -7.47 -4.24 4.66
CA VAL A 76 -8.62 -5.06 4.23
C VAL A 76 -8.75 -6.31 5.09
N LEU A 77 -7.66 -7.08 5.26
CA LEU A 77 -7.69 -8.32 6.04
C LEU A 77 -8.11 -8.07 7.49
N LEU A 78 -7.50 -7.11 8.17
CA LEU A 78 -7.84 -6.78 9.55
C LEU A 78 -9.29 -6.30 9.68
N THR A 79 -9.80 -5.51 8.73
CA THR A 79 -11.22 -5.11 8.74
C THR A 79 -12.16 -6.29 8.53
N LEU A 80 -11.80 -7.27 7.68
CA LEU A 80 -12.59 -8.48 7.47
C LEU A 80 -12.57 -9.42 8.69
N GLU A 81 -11.49 -9.40 9.47
CA GLU A 81 -11.39 -10.07 10.78
C GLU A 81 -12.24 -9.38 11.87
N GLY A 82 -12.88 -8.25 11.55
CA GLY A 82 -13.72 -7.49 12.48
C GLY A 82 -12.96 -6.45 13.30
N CYS A 83 -11.68 -6.18 13.00
CA CYS A 83 -10.93 -5.12 13.66
C CYS A 83 -11.47 -3.75 13.23
N GLN A 84 -11.88 -2.93 14.20
CA GLN A 84 -12.19 -1.52 13.95
C GLN A 84 -10.89 -0.72 13.85
N LEU A 85 -10.43 -0.51 12.62
CA LEU A 85 -9.23 0.30 12.35
C LEU A 85 -9.62 1.77 12.13
N ASP A 86 -9.15 2.66 13.01
CA ASP A 86 -9.10 4.09 12.72
C ASP A 86 -7.75 4.41 12.04
N PRO A 87 -7.74 4.88 10.78
CA PRO A 87 -6.51 5.30 10.10
C PRO A 87 -5.66 6.34 10.87
N ARG A 88 -6.23 7.08 11.82
CA ARG A 88 -5.50 8.03 12.67
C ARG A 88 -4.63 7.36 13.71
N ASP A 89 -5.08 6.25 14.28
CA ASP A 89 -4.37 5.55 15.37
C ASP A 89 -3.76 4.23 14.92
N TRP A 90 -4.07 3.79 13.69
CA TRP A 90 -3.53 2.56 13.13
C TRP A 90 -2.02 2.64 12.89
N ASP A 91 -1.28 1.78 13.60
CA ASP A 91 0.15 1.55 13.36
C ASP A 91 0.35 0.66 12.12
N VAL A 92 0.30 1.32 10.96
CA VAL A 92 0.47 0.67 9.65
C VAL A 92 1.82 -0.02 9.51
N LEU A 93 2.90 0.51 10.12
CA LEU A 93 4.24 -0.08 10.00
C LEU A 93 4.36 -1.36 10.80
N ALA A 94 3.75 -1.42 11.99
CA ALA A 94 3.66 -2.68 12.73
C ALA A 94 2.79 -3.71 12.01
N ALA A 95 1.71 -3.28 11.34
CA ALA A 95 0.81 -4.18 10.63
C ALA A 95 1.49 -4.87 9.45
N VAL A 96 2.24 -4.13 8.61
CA VAL A 96 2.92 -4.71 7.44
C VAL A 96 4.17 -5.52 7.79
N LYS A 97 4.81 -5.26 8.94
CA LYS A 97 5.96 -6.05 9.42
C LYS A 97 5.58 -7.40 10.02
N ARG A 98 4.29 -7.64 10.28
CA ARG A 98 3.76 -8.89 10.86
C ARG A 98 3.30 -9.90 9.81
N GLN A 99 3.30 -9.53 8.54
CA GLN A 99 2.94 -10.39 7.40
C GLN A 99 4.18 -11.05 6.81
#